data_AF-A0A2V6Z3M4-F1
#
_entry.id   AF-A0A2V6Z3M4-F1
#
_cell.length_a   1.000
_cell.length_b   1.000
_cell.length_c   1.000
_cell.angle_alpha   90.00
_cell.angle_beta   90.00
_cell.angle_gamma   90.00
#
_symmetry.space_group_name_H-M   'P 1'
#
loop_
_entity.id
_entity.type
_entity.pdbx_description
1 polymer ?
#
loop_
_entity_poly.entity_id
_entity_poly.type
_entity_poly.pdbx_seq_one_letter_code
_entity_poly.pdbx_strand_id
1 'polypeptide(L)' 'MNTKTTFCGRCRALRWVEDWNERRDEMLWIVLGPCGHVIERTARLEWNVPNQRGNAHVRLIQVTPEREPVATS' A
#
# COMPACT_ATOMS: atom_id res chain seq x y z
N MET A 1 0.62 -15.62 -5.44
CA MET A 1 -0.16 -14.47 -5.97
C MET A 1 -0.84 -13.78 -4.80
N ASN A 2 -0.51 -12.52 -4.54
CA ASN A 2 -1.11 -11.76 -3.44
C ASN A 2 -2.30 -10.96 -3.99
N THR A 3 -3.52 -11.41 -3.70
CA THR A 3 -4.75 -10.79 -4.18
C THR A 3 -5.00 -9.50 -3.40
N LYS A 4 -4.88 -8.35 -4.07
CA LYS A 4 -5.20 -7.06 -3.44
C LYS A 4 -6.70 -6.99 -3.21
N THR A 5 -7.11 -6.56 -2.01
CA THR A 5 -8.52 -6.35 -1.66
C THR A 5 -8.73 -4.93 -1.18
N THR A 6 -9.96 -4.43 -1.34
CA THR A 6 -10.37 -3.12 -0.84
C THR A 6 -11.86 -3.12 -0.48
N PHE A 7 -12.29 -2.13 0.29
CA PHE A 7 -13.67 -2.03 0.75
C PHE A 7 -14.58 -1.42 -0.31
N CYS A 8 -15.64 -2.15 -0.67
CA CYS A 8 -16.71 -1.63 -1.49
C CYS A 8 -17.76 -0.95 -0.62
N GLY A 9 -17.90 0.38 -0.72
CA GLY A 9 -18.90 1.13 0.03
C GLY A 9 -20.35 0.73 -0.26
N ARG A 10 -20.64 0.31 -1.50
CA ARG A 10 -22.00 -0.08 -1.91
C ARG A 10 -22.39 -1.47 -1.41
N CYS A 11 -21.49 -2.44 -1.52
CA CYS A 11 -21.72 -3.80 -1.00
C CYS A 11 -21.51 -3.90 0.52
N ARG A 12 -20.87 -2.89 1.13
CA ARG A 12 -20.38 -2.90 2.51
C ARG A 12 -19.54 -4.15 2.83
N ALA A 13 -18.66 -4.52 1.89
CA ALA A 13 -17.85 -5.74 1.98
C ALA A 13 -16.45 -5.53 1.39
N LEU A 14 -15.48 -6.33 1.84
CA LEU A 14 -14.18 -6.45 1.20
C LEU A 14 -14.31 -7.21 -0.12
N ARG A 15 -13.73 -6.66 -1.18
CA ARG A 15 -13.74 -7.20 -2.54
C ARG A 15 -12.32 -7.27 -3.09
N TRP A 16 -12.06 -8.23 -3.98
CA TRP A 16 -10.77 -8.28 -4.66
C TRP A 16 -10.72 -7.24 -5.79
N VAL A 17 -9.53 -6.73 -6.05
CA VAL A 17 -9.26 -5.92 -7.23
C VAL A 17 -9.25 -6.85 -8.43
N GLU A 18 -10.22 -6.66 -9.32
CA GLU A 18 -10.36 -7.42 -10.55
C GLU A 18 -9.53 -6.79 -11.67
N ASP A 19 -9.61 -5.47 -11.79
CA ASP A 19 -8.80 -4.68 -12.72
C ASP A 19 -8.54 -3.27 -12.18
N TRP A 20 -7.57 -2.58 -12.74
CA TRP A 20 -7.25 -1.19 -12.42
C TRP A 20 -6.69 -0.44 -13.63
N ASN A 21 -7.00 0.83 -13.75
CA ASN A 21 -6.48 1.64 -14.86
C ASN A 21 -6.21 3.08 -14.42
N GLU A 22 -5.01 3.56 -14.73
CA GLU A 22 -4.64 4.96 -14.57
C GLU A 22 -5.21 5.79 -15.73
N ARG A 23 -5.78 6.94 -15.40
CA ARG A 23 -6.28 7.94 -16.34
C ARG A 23 -5.45 9.22 -16.23
N ARG A 24 -5.67 10.12 -17.21
CA ARG A 24 -5.17 11.50 -17.15
C ARG A 24 -5.62 12.16 -15.84
N ASP A 25 -4.88 13.16 -15.39
CA ASP A 25 -5.12 13.89 -14.14
C ASP A 25 -4.87 13.09 -12.86
N GLU A 26 -3.93 12.13 -12.90
CA GLU A 26 -3.49 11.37 -11.72
C GLU A 26 -4.67 10.63 -11.04
N MET A 27 -5.60 10.10 -11.83
CA MET A 27 -6.75 9.34 -11.32
C MET A 27 -6.60 7.85 -11.61
N LEU A 28 -6.81 7.03 -10.58
CA LEU A 28 -6.82 5.57 -10.64
C LEU A 28 -8.26 5.07 -10.50
N TRP A 29 -8.71 4.30 -11.48
CA TRP A 29 -9.96 3.54 -11.43
C TRP A 29 -9.65 2.11 -11.01
N ILE A 30 -10.41 1.57 -10.06
CA ILE A 30 -10.23 0.21 -9.56
C ILE A 30 -11.58 -0.51 -9.67
N VAL A 31 -11.62 -1.59 -10.45
CA VAL A 31 -12.79 -2.44 -10.65
C VAL A 31 -12.80 -3.55 -9.60
N LEU A 32 -13.93 -3.69 -8.90
CA LEU A 32 -14.09 -4.64 -7.80
C LEU A 32 -14.88 -5.87 -8.23
N GLY A 33 -14.25 -7.04 -8.15
CA GLY A 33 -14.90 -8.31 -8.38
C GLY A 33 -15.56 -8.87 -7.10
N PRO A 34 -16.72 -9.53 -7.19
CA PRO A 34 -17.51 -9.77 -8.41
C PRO A 34 -18.61 -8.72 -8.64
N CYS A 35 -18.65 -7.64 -7.83
CA CYS A 35 -19.78 -6.71 -7.86
C CYS A 35 -19.72 -5.68 -9.00
N GLY A 36 -18.59 -5.59 -9.70
CA GLY A 36 -18.35 -4.66 -10.81
C GLY A 36 -18.30 -3.19 -10.39
N HIS A 37 -18.20 -2.88 -9.08
CA HIS A 37 -18.12 -1.48 -8.64
C HIS A 37 -16.77 -0.89 -8.97
N VAL A 38 -16.80 0.32 -9.53
CA VAL A 38 -15.60 1.11 -9.78
C VAL A 38 -15.41 2.10 -8.64
N ILE A 39 -14.24 2.08 -8.02
CA ILE A 39 -13.82 3.14 -7.10
C ILE A 39 -12.78 4.02 -7.79
N GLU A 40 -12.91 5.32 -7.59
CA GLU A 40 -11.93 6.31 -8.05
C GLU A 40 -11.04 6.73 -6.89
N ARG A 41 -9.73 6.79 -7.16
CA ARG A 41 -8.72 7.27 -6.21
C ARG A 41 -7.76 8.17 -6.96
N THR A 42 -7.19 9.14 -6.29
CA THR A 42 -6.00 9.80 -6.79
C THR A 42 -4.87 8.78 -6.84
N ALA A 43 -4.24 8.63 -8.00
CA ALA A 43 -3.08 7.77 -8.26
C ALA A 43 -1.82 8.25 -7.52
N ARG A 44 -1.87 9.41 -6.85
CA ARG A 44 -0.88 9.84 -5.88
C ARG A 44 -0.79 8.81 -4.76
N LEU A 45 0.16 7.89 -4.90
CA LEU A 45 0.85 7.27 -3.78
C LEU A 45 1.50 8.41 -2.98
N GLU A 46 0.74 9.11 -2.16
CA GLU A 46 1.29 9.87 -1.05
C GLU A 46 1.81 8.85 -0.05
N TRP A 47 2.98 8.30 -0.36
CA TRP A 47 3.89 7.85 0.67
C TRP A 47 4.09 9.08 1.54
N ASN A 48 3.50 9.04 2.74
CA ASN A 48 3.77 10.02 3.78
C ASN A 48 5.23 9.81 4.20
N VAL A 49 6.17 10.27 3.37
CA VAL A 49 7.59 10.34 3.70
C VAL A 49 7.67 11.49 4.68
N PRO A 50 7.95 11.25 5.98
CA PRO A 50 8.05 12.34 6.93
C PRO A 50 9.08 13.33 6.42
N ASN A 51 8.63 14.53 6.07
CA ASN A 51 9.49 15.56 5.54
C ASN A 51 10.45 15.97 6.67
N GLN A 52 11.70 15.51 6.63
CA GLN A 52 12.71 15.69 7.70
C GLN A 52 13.16 17.15 7.90
N ARG A 53 12.37 18.14 7.46
CA ARG A 53 12.70 19.57 7.57
C ARG A 53 12.07 20.26 8.78
N GLY A 54 11.59 19.50 9.77
CA GLY A 54 11.01 20.05 10.99
C GLY A 54 11.31 19.18 12.20
N ASN A 55 12.51 19.30 12.75
CA ASN A 55 12.84 19.14 14.17
C ASN A 55 12.24 17.94 14.95
N ALA A 56 12.02 16.79 14.31
CA ALA A 56 11.72 15.55 15.00
C ALA A 56 13.01 14.71 15.06
N HIS A 57 13.61 14.62 16.25
CA HIS A 57 14.70 13.68 16.53
C HIS A 57 14.19 12.24 16.43
N VAL A 58 13.97 11.74 15.22
CA VAL A 58 13.79 10.32 14.98
C VAL A 58 15.18 9.70 15.00
N ARG A 59 15.56 9.13 16.14
CA ARG A 59 16.76 8.30 16.25
C ARG A 59 16.48 6.97 15.56
N LEU A 60 17.09 6.78 14.38
CA LEU A 60 17.29 5.45 13.82
C LEU A 60 18.18 4.66 14.78
N ILE A 61 17.62 3.67 15.45
CA ILE A 61 18.40 2.69 16.20
C ILE A 61 19.02 1.77 15.15
N GLN A 62 20.34 1.89 14.96
CA GLN A 62 21.08 0.89 14.21
C GLN A 62 21.10 -0.39 15.06
N VAL A 63 20.22 -1.33 14.75
CA VAL A 63 20.34 -2.69 15.25
C VAL A 63 21.47 -3.32 14.45
N THR A 64 22.65 -3.43 15.06
CA THR A 64 23.68 -4.33 14.56
C THR A 64 23.09 -5.73 14.59
N PRO A 65 22.98 -6.43 13.45
CA PRO A 65 22.63 -7.84 13.49
C PRO A 65 23.78 -8.54 14.21
N GLU A 66 23.53 -9.01 15.43
CA GLU A 66 24.41 -10.02 16.02
C GLU A 66 24.44 -11.18 15.04
N ARG A 67 25.59 -11.38 14.41
CA ARG A 67 25.86 -12.60 13.68
C ARG A 67 25.97 -13.70 14.72
N GLU A 68 24.86 -14.39 14.99
CA GLU A 68 24.95 -15.72 15.58
C GLU A 68 25.83 -16.58 14.66
N PRO A 69 26.93 -17.17 15.16
CA PRO A 69 27.68 -18.13 14.37
C PRO A 69 26.81 -19.38 14.19
N VAL A 70 26.30 -19.57 12.96
CA VAL A 70 25.67 -20.81 12.54
C VAL A 70 26.72 -21.91 12.62
N ALA A 71 26.57 -22.83 13.56
CA ALA A 71 27.36 -24.05 13.60
C ALA A 71 26.98 -24.93 12.40
N THR A 72 27.86 -25.00 11.41
CA THR A 72 27.82 -26.04 10.38
C THR A 72 28.37 -27.34 10.98
N SER A 73 27.51 -28.35 11.09
CA SER A 73 27.90 -29.76 11.28
C SER A 73 28.43 -30.37 9.99
#